data_AF-A0A8J6DH85-F1
#
_entry.id   AF-A0A8J6DH85-F1
#
_cell.length_a   1.000
_cell.length_b   1.000
_cell.length_c   1.000
_cell.angle_alpha   90.00
_cell.angle_beta   90.00
_cell.angle_gamma   90.00
#
_symmetry.space_group_name_H-M   'P 1'
#
loop_
_entity.id
_entity.type
_entity.pdbx_description
1 polymer ?
#
loop_
_entity_poly.entity_id
_entity_poly.type
_entity_poly.pdbx_seq_one_letter_code
_entity_poly.pdbx_strand_id
1 'polypeptide(L)'
;RQLPPCNLSEEDLLQNPHFSKLLLSLSQHVDESGLSLTLAKEQAQAWKEVRLHKTTWLRSEILQRVIQELLIDYYVKAQDTNLTSEDKKFHETLEQRLLVTELTQLLGPSRERETPPLLGLEKADLLELMPPSEDFVWMRARLLLEVEEQLKKKCFTLLCYHNPNSDSDSETLKAAKVWKLAEVLVGEKQQCQDAKSKQKEQMVLLEKKSATYSQVVTAVGSPPLCSPSHEHLWGSEEFLVCLLFHCLLVTPSSSCLLGAQVLLRCLSLLQRLLQEHRLKTQSELDRINAQYLEIKCSAMILKLRMEELKILSDTYTAEEVEVHRLIRDRLEGAIRLQEQDMEKSRQVLNTYEVLGEEFDTLVKEYTQLKQATENKRWALQEVNKAYH
;
A
#
# COMPACT_ATOMS: atom_id res chain seq x y z
N ARG A 1 -26.07 -0.35 -19.75
CA ARG A 1 -24.85 -1.14 -19.50
C ARG A 1 -23.68 -0.21 -19.71
N GLN A 2 -22.82 0.01 -18.72
CA GLN A 2 -21.61 0.80 -18.93
C GLN A 2 -20.68 0.01 -19.86
N LEU A 3 -20.19 0.66 -20.91
CA LEU A 3 -19.34 0.01 -21.91
C LEU A 3 -17.89 0.04 -21.41
N PRO A 4 -17.20 -1.10 -21.29
CA PRO A 4 -15.81 -1.13 -20.85
C PRO A 4 -14.83 -0.71 -21.95
N PRO A 5 -13.64 -0.17 -21.61
CA PRO A 5 -13.35 0.87 -20.63
C PRO A 5 -13.11 2.16 -21.41
N CYS A 6 -14.18 2.87 -21.77
CA CYS A 6 -14.05 4.12 -22.51
C CYS A 6 -15.05 5.13 -21.94
N ASN A 7 -14.55 6.31 -21.53
CA ASN A 7 -15.41 7.47 -21.28
C ASN A 7 -15.95 7.96 -22.62
N LEU A 8 -17.00 7.32 -23.12
CA LEU A 8 -17.62 7.65 -24.42
C LEU A 8 -18.69 8.71 -24.22
N SER A 9 -18.64 9.77 -25.03
CA SER A 9 -19.75 10.70 -25.17
C SER A 9 -20.83 10.09 -26.09
N GLU A 10 -22.09 10.52 -25.95
CA GLU A 10 -23.17 10.06 -26.84
C GLU A 10 -22.89 10.46 -28.31
N GLU A 11 -22.20 11.59 -28.52
CA GLU A 11 -21.72 12.04 -29.83
C GLU A 11 -20.73 11.07 -30.50
N ASP A 12 -19.84 10.41 -29.75
CA ASP A 12 -18.85 9.47 -30.30
C ASP A 12 -19.50 8.18 -30.85
N LEU A 13 -20.61 7.76 -30.22
CA LEU A 13 -21.38 6.58 -30.62
C LEU A 13 -22.26 6.83 -31.85
N LEU A 14 -22.73 8.08 -32.04
CA LEU A 14 -23.49 8.48 -33.22
C LEU A 14 -22.62 8.55 -34.48
N GLN A 15 -21.36 8.94 -34.35
CA GLN A 15 -20.42 9.02 -35.47
C GLN A 15 -19.92 7.65 -35.95
N ASN A 16 -19.94 6.62 -35.10
CA ASN A 16 -19.35 5.31 -35.40
C ASN A 16 -20.27 4.13 -35.02
N PRO A 17 -21.29 3.80 -35.85
CA PRO A 17 -22.27 2.75 -35.54
C PRO A 17 -21.70 1.32 -35.54
N HIS A 18 -20.53 1.10 -36.15
CA HIS A 18 -19.83 -0.18 -36.09
C HIS A 18 -19.02 -0.36 -34.81
N PHE A 19 -18.61 0.75 -34.17
CA PHE A 19 -17.88 0.75 -32.92
C PHE A 19 -18.77 0.29 -31.76
N SER A 20 -20.05 0.68 -31.76
CA SER A 20 -21.02 0.17 -30.78
C SER A 20 -21.22 -1.35 -30.86
N LYS A 21 -21.20 -1.94 -32.06
CA LYS A 21 -21.24 -3.41 -32.25
C LYS A 21 -20.00 -4.11 -31.67
N LEU A 22 -18.82 -3.51 -31.86
CA LEU A 22 -17.56 -4.00 -31.30
C LEU A 22 -17.55 -3.92 -29.77
N LEU A 23 -18.02 -2.81 -29.19
CA LEU A 23 -18.10 -2.68 -27.73
C LEU A 23 -19.11 -3.67 -27.13
N LEU A 24 -20.21 -3.94 -27.84
CA LEU A 24 -21.17 -4.96 -27.43
C LEU A 24 -20.57 -6.37 -27.49
N SER A 25 -19.77 -6.71 -28.51
CA SER A 25 -19.08 -8.02 -28.55
C SER A 25 -17.98 -8.10 -27.49
N LEU A 26 -17.23 -7.02 -27.25
CA LEU A 26 -16.22 -6.95 -26.19
C LEU A 26 -16.83 -7.08 -24.79
N SER A 27 -18.01 -6.51 -24.55
CA SER A 27 -18.72 -6.64 -23.27
C SER A 27 -19.12 -8.09 -22.94
N GLN A 28 -19.13 -9.00 -23.92
CA GLN A 28 -19.36 -10.44 -23.68
C GLN A 28 -18.10 -11.16 -23.16
N HIS A 29 -16.94 -10.52 -23.26
CA HIS A 29 -15.65 -11.12 -22.92
C HIS A 29 -14.88 -10.35 -21.84
N VAL A 30 -15.20 -9.07 -21.65
CA VAL A 30 -14.45 -8.13 -20.81
C VAL A 30 -15.40 -7.36 -19.88
N ASP A 31 -15.01 -7.19 -18.62
CA ASP A 31 -15.73 -6.42 -17.61
C ASP A 31 -15.43 -4.92 -17.67
N GLU A 32 -16.17 -4.10 -16.91
CA GLU A 32 -16.03 -2.63 -16.83
C GLU A 32 -14.61 -2.14 -16.50
N SER A 33 -13.75 -3.01 -15.96
CA SER A 33 -12.36 -2.71 -15.59
C SER A 33 -11.34 -3.07 -16.68
N GLY A 34 -11.78 -3.70 -17.77
CA GLY A 34 -10.90 -4.17 -18.85
C GLY A 34 -10.35 -5.58 -18.63
N LEU A 35 -10.82 -6.30 -17.60
CA LEU A 35 -10.42 -7.69 -17.31
C LEU A 35 -11.31 -8.67 -18.05
N SER A 36 -10.73 -9.80 -18.50
CA SER A 36 -11.55 -10.89 -19.05
C SER A 36 -12.52 -11.41 -17.98
N LEU A 37 -13.74 -11.78 -18.38
CA LEU A 37 -14.76 -12.28 -17.45
C LEU A 37 -14.32 -13.53 -16.67
N THR A 38 -13.44 -14.37 -17.22
CA THR A 38 -12.87 -15.52 -16.50
C THR A 38 -11.91 -15.05 -15.42
N LEU A 39 -10.97 -14.16 -15.76
CA LEU A 39 -10.00 -13.59 -14.84
C LEU A 39 -10.68 -12.74 -13.75
N ALA A 40 -11.73 -11.98 -14.08
CA ALA A 40 -12.51 -11.23 -13.11
C ALA A 40 -13.20 -12.14 -12.09
N LYS A 41 -13.70 -13.31 -12.51
CA LYS A 41 -14.28 -14.32 -11.61
C LYS A 41 -13.22 -14.94 -10.70
N GLU A 42 -12.07 -15.32 -11.25
CA GLU A 42 -10.94 -15.86 -10.48
C GLU A 42 -10.43 -14.84 -9.46
N GLN A 43 -10.28 -13.58 -9.86
CA GLN A 43 -9.90 -12.49 -8.98
C GLN A 43 -10.94 -12.29 -7.86
N ALA A 44 -12.23 -12.30 -8.19
CA ALA A 44 -13.29 -12.20 -7.19
C ALA A 44 -13.28 -13.37 -6.20
N GLN A 45 -12.96 -14.59 -6.66
CA GLN A 45 -12.81 -15.77 -5.81
C GLN A 45 -11.58 -15.66 -4.90
N ALA A 46 -10.41 -15.31 -5.45
CA ALA A 46 -9.19 -15.08 -4.67
C ALA A 46 -9.42 -13.99 -3.60
N TRP A 47 -10.12 -12.91 -3.93
CA TRP A 47 -10.49 -11.89 -2.94
C TRP A 47 -11.45 -12.41 -1.87
N LYS A 48 -12.36 -13.33 -2.19
CA LYS A 48 -13.20 -14.00 -1.17
C LYS A 48 -12.36 -14.86 -0.24
N GLU A 49 -11.42 -15.65 -0.77
CA GLU A 49 -10.50 -16.48 0.01
C GLU A 49 -9.59 -15.63 0.91
N VAL A 50 -8.99 -14.56 0.39
CA VAL A 50 -8.19 -13.62 1.19
C VAL A 50 -9.00 -13.01 2.32
N ARG A 51 -10.26 -12.60 2.06
CA ARG A 51 -11.16 -12.08 3.11
C ARG A 51 -11.47 -13.12 4.17
N LEU A 52 -11.65 -14.38 3.77
CA LEU A 52 -11.88 -15.50 4.70
C LEU A 52 -10.66 -15.77 5.57
N HIS A 53 -9.46 -15.87 4.96
CA HIS A 53 -8.20 -16.05 5.68
C HIS A 53 -7.91 -14.87 6.62
N LYS A 54 -8.16 -13.64 6.17
CA LYS A 54 -8.02 -12.46 7.03
C LYS A 54 -8.97 -12.51 8.22
N THR A 55 -10.23 -12.92 8.01
CA THR A 55 -11.22 -12.99 9.10
C THR A 55 -10.86 -14.09 10.10
N THR A 56 -10.43 -15.25 9.63
CA THR A 56 -9.98 -16.35 10.50
C THR A 56 -8.72 -15.98 11.28
N TRP A 57 -7.73 -15.38 10.62
CA TRP A 57 -6.53 -14.87 11.29
C TRP A 57 -6.84 -13.78 12.32
N LEU A 58 -7.70 -12.81 12.00
CA LEU A 58 -8.10 -11.76 12.94
C LEU A 58 -8.80 -12.34 14.17
N ARG A 59 -9.64 -13.37 14.00
CA ARG A 59 -10.28 -14.06 15.13
C ARG A 59 -9.24 -14.70 16.05
N SER A 60 -8.27 -15.43 15.50
CA SER A 60 -7.20 -16.03 16.32
C SER A 60 -6.30 -14.98 16.98
N GLU A 61 -5.96 -13.91 16.26
CA GLU A 61 -5.13 -12.81 16.76
C GLU A 61 -5.79 -12.08 17.93
N ILE A 62 -7.11 -11.79 17.82
CA ILE A 62 -7.85 -11.13 18.90
C ILE A 62 -7.88 -12.01 20.14
N LEU A 63 -8.14 -13.31 19.99
CA LEU A 63 -8.14 -14.25 21.11
C LEU A 63 -6.77 -14.32 21.78
N GLN A 64 -5.69 -14.42 20.99
CA GLN A 64 -4.32 -14.45 21.51
C GLN A 64 -3.99 -13.17 22.30
N ARG A 65 -4.34 -12.00 21.77
CA ARG A 65 -4.11 -10.72 22.46
C ARG A 65 -4.87 -10.61 23.76
N VAL A 66 -6.15 -11.01 23.78
CA VAL A 66 -6.97 -10.97 25.00
C VAL A 66 -6.37 -11.91 26.06
N ILE A 67 -5.90 -13.09 25.68
CA ILE A 67 -5.23 -14.02 26.60
C ILE A 67 -3.93 -13.41 27.15
N GLN A 68 -3.11 -12.77 26.31
CA GLN A 68 -1.88 -12.09 26.74
C GLN A 68 -2.15 -10.92 27.68
N GLU A 69 -3.14 -10.09 27.37
CA GLU A 69 -3.57 -8.99 28.25
C GLU A 69 -4.06 -9.52 29.60
N LEU A 70 -4.84 -10.61 29.61
CA LEU A 70 -5.26 -11.27 30.85
C LEU A 70 -4.07 -11.73 31.69
N LEU A 71 -3.06 -12.36 31.08
CA LEU A 71 -1.85 -12.76 31.80
C LEU A 71 -1.13 -11.57 32.43
N ILE A 72 -1.01 -10.46 31.70
CA ILE A 72 -0.41 -9.22 32.21
C ILE A 72 -1.24 -8.66 33.37
N ASP A 73 -2.57 -8.63 33.24
CA ASP A 73 -3.47 -8.17 34.30
C ASP A 73 -3.33 -9.01 35.57
N TYR A 74 -3.24 -10.34 35.45
CA TYR A 74 -3.03 -11.24 36.59
C TYR A 74 -1.63 -11.06 37.20
N TYR A 75 -0.59 -10.84 36.38
CA TYR A 75 0.76 -10.55 36.86
C TYR A 75 0.83 -9.24 37.64
N VAL A 76 0.18 -8.18 37.16
CA VAL A 76 0.09 -6.89 37.88
C VAL A 76 -0.68 -7.07 39.19
N LYS A 77 -1.82 -7.76 39.16
CA LYS A 77 -2.59 -8.09 40.38
C LYS A 77 -1.78 -8.93 41.37
N ALA A 78 -0.80 -9.72 40.90
CA ALA A 78 0.07 -10.56 41.74
C ALA A 78 1.06 -9.78 42.57
N GLN A 79 1.44 -8.60 42.09
CA GLN A 79 2.27 -7.67 42.83
C GLN A 79 1.46 -6.88 43.88
N ASP A 80 0.17 -6.64 43.63
CA ASP A 80 -0.70 -5.81 44.47
C ASP A 80 -1.40 -6.55 45.63
N THR A 81 -0.98 -7.77 45.99
CA THR A 81 -1.55 -8.61 47.09
C THR A 81 -3.04 -9.02 46.98
N ASN A 82 -3.76 -8.62 45.93
CA ASN A 82 -5.23 -8.79 45.81
C ASN A 82 -5.70 -10.13 45.20
N LEU A 83 -4.84 -11.14 45.01
CA LEU A 83 -5.27 -12.41 44.42
C LEU A 83 -5.77 -13.43 45.43
N THR A 84 -6.89 -14.05 45.07
CA THR A 84 -7.33 -15.27 45.73
C THR A 84 -6.40 -16.44 45.36
N SER A 85 -6.38 -17.48 46.20
CA SER A 85 -5.62 -18.70 45.92
C SER A 85 -6.08 -19.41 44.64
N GLU A 86 -7.35 -19.22 44.25
CA GLU A 86 -7.90 -19.74 43.00
C GLU A 86 -7.37 -18.98 41.78
N ASP A 87 -7.17 -17.67 41.88
CA ASP A 87 -6.63 -16.87 40.78
C ASP A 87 -5.16 -17.20 40.50
N LYS A 88 -4.38 -17.51 41.55
CA LYS A 88 -2.99 -17.96 41.41
C LYS A 88 -2.92 -19.31 40.69
N LYS A 89 -3.74 -20.27 41.12
CA LYS A 89 -3.86 -21.58 40.45
C LYS A 89 -4.30 -21.45 39.00
N PHE A 90 -5.24 -20.55 38.71
CA PHE A 90 -5.69 -20.27 37.34
C PHE A 90 -4.57 -19.71 36.46
N HIS A 91 -3.82 -18.72 36.96
CA HIS A 91 -2.70 -18.09 36.25
C HIS A 91 -1.57 -19.09 35.98
N GLU A 92 -1.12 -19.84 37.00
CA GLU A 92 -0.07 -20.86 36.89
C GLU A 92 -0.45 -21.97 35.89
N THR A 93 -1.70 -22.45 35.94
CA THR A 93 -2.20 -23.49 35.02
C THR A 93 -2.26 -22.98 33.57
N LEU A 94 -2.62 -21.71 33.37
CA LEU A 94 -2.68 -21.07 32.05
C LEU A 94 -1.28 -20.86 31.47
N GLU A 95 -0.33 -20.36 32.27
CA GLU A 95 1.07 -20.20 31.84
C GLU A 95 1.72 -21.53 31.49
N GLN A 96 1.56 -22.55 32.33
CA GLN A 96 2.07 -23.91 32.06
C GLN A 96 1.52 -24.47 30.74
N ARG A 97 0.22 -24.28 30.47
CA ARG A 97 -0.38 -24.71 29.20
C ARG A 97 0.21 -23.98 28.00
N LEU A 98 0.38 -22.67 28.09
CA LEU A 98 0.92 -21.87 27.00
C LEU A 98 2.38 -22.24 26.70
N LEU A 99 3.20 -22.40 27.74
CA LEU A 99 4.58 -22.85 27.62
C LEU A 99 4.65 -24.23 26.97
N VAL A 100 3.82 -25.19 27.40
CA VAL A 100 3.80 -26.54 26.78
C VAL A 100 3.38 -26.46 25.31
N THR A 101 2.42 -25.60 24.96
CA THR A 101 2.04 -25.42 23.55
C THR A 101 3.14 -24.79 22.70
N GLU A 102 3.86 -23.80 23.24
CA GLU A 102 5.00 -23.16 22.56
C GLU A 102 6.14 -24.16 22.37
N LEU A 103 6.48 -24.92 23.41
CA LEU A 103 7.48 -25.99 23.35
C LEU A 103 7.08 -27.07 22.34
N THR A 104 5.80 -27.44 22.30
CA THR A 104 5.28 -28.41 21.31
C THR A 104 5.37 -27.88 19.88
N GLN A 105 5.15 -26.57 19.67
CA GLN A 105 5.26 -25.92 18.37
C GLN A 105 6.73 -25.82 17.91
N LEU A 106 7.64 -25.49 18.83
CA LEU A 106 9.08 -25.46 18.57
C LEU A 106 9.64 -26.85 18.25
N LEU A 107 9.11 -27.91 18.86
CA LEU A 107 9.45 -29.30 18.53
C LEU A 107 8.85 -29.78 17.20
N GLY A 108 7.84 -29.07 16.65
CA GLY A 108 7.27 -29.28 15.32
C GLY A 108 6.66 -30.67 15.02
N PRO A 109 5.95 -30.82 13.88
CA PRO A 109 5.83 -32.12 13.24
C PRO A 109 7.16 -32.40 12.57
N SER A 110 8.02 -33.21 13.21
CA SER A 110 9.24 -33.73 12.57
C SER A 110 8.84 -34.34 11.22
N ARG A 111 9.13 -33.63 10.13
CA ARG A 111 9.21 -34.24 8.81
C ARG A 111 10.31 -35.29 8.93
N GLU A 112 9.91 -36.52 8.72
CA GLU A 112 10.75 -37.71 8.52
C GLU A 112 12.27 -37.49 8.67
N ARG A 113 12.78 -37.89 9.85
CA ARG A 113 14.06 -38.58 10.09
C ARG A 113 15.39 -37.76 10.12
N GLU A 114 16.26 -38.24 11.03
CA GLU A 114 17.75 -38.21 11.02
C GLU A 114 18.52 -37.34 12.01
N THR A 115 17.93 -36.35 12.68
CA THR A 115 18.62 -35.67 13.80
C THR A 115 17.83 -35.80 15.09
N PRO A 116 18.41 -36.37 16.17
CA PRO A 116 17.77 -36.29 17.48
C PRO A 116 17.63 -34.80 17.84
N PRO A 117 16.49 -34.38 18.44
CA PRO A 117 16.35 -33.02 18.92
C PRO A 117 17.55 -32.68 19.80
N LEU A 118 18.13 -31.48 19.64
CA LEU A 118 19.40 -31.03 20.26
C LEU A 118 19.46 -31.18 21.80
N LEU A 119 18.33 -31.45 22.46
CA LEU A 119 18.18 -31.67 23.90
C LEU A 119 17.60 -33.04 24.29
N GLY A 120 17.35 -33.95 23.34
CA GLY A 120 16.77 -35.27 23.62
C GLY A 120 15.33 -35.25 24.15
N LEU A 121 14.66 -34.09 24.15
CA LEU A 121 13.29 -33.94 24.63
C LEU A 121 12.30 -34.54 23.63
N GLU A 122 11.59 -35.57 24.07
CA GLU A 122 10.52 -36.20 23.30
C GLU A 122 9.16 -35.58 23.63
N LYS A 123 8.18 -35.78 22.74
CA LYS A 123 6.79 -35.34 22.99
C LYS A 123 6.17 -36.01 24.21
N ALA A 124 6.71 -37.15 24.64
CA ALA A 124 6.30 -37.85 25.86
C ALA A 124 6.71 -37.08 27.12
N ASP A 125 7.89 -36.46 27.14
CA ASP A 125 8.39 -35.69 28.29
C ASP A 125 7.57 -34.41 28.51
N LEU A 126 7.02 -33.83 27.44
CA LEU A 126 6.09 -32.70 27.54
C LEU A 126 4.71 -33.08 28.10
N LEU A 127 4.31 -34.36 28.02
CA LEU A 127 3.05 -34.81 28.62
C LEU A 127 3.14 -34.85 30.15
N GLU A 128 4.34 -35.05 30.71
CA GLU A 128 4.57 -34.97 32.17
C GLU A 128 4.46 -33.55 32.72
N LEU A 129 4.73 -32.54 31.88
CA LEU A 129 4.58 -31.11 32.21
C LEU A 129 3.14 -30.59 32.04
N MET A 130 2.20 -31.45 31.65
CA MET A 130 0.80 -31.05 31.50
C MET A 130 0.15 -30.87 32.87
N PRO A 131 -0.64 -29.78 33.07
CA PRO A 131 -1.42 -29.65 34.29
C PRO A 131 -2.39 -30.84 34.46
N PRO A 132 -2.75 -31.18 35.71
CA PRO A 132 -3.75 -32.22 35.99
C PRO A 132 -5.01 -32.02 35.15
N SER A 133 -5.60 -33.11 34.64
CA SER A 133 -6.73 -33.03 33.71
C SER A 133 -7.94 -32.28 34.28
N GLU A 134 -8.16 -32.37 35.59
CA GLU A 134 -9.23 -31.68 36.30
C GLU A 134 -9.02 -30.16 36.33
N ASP A 135 -7.79 -29.73 36.67
CA ASP A 135 -7.40 -28.32 36.70
C ASP A 135 -7.46 -27.68 35.31
N PHE A 136 -7.11 -28.45 34.27
CA PHE A 136 -7.24 -27.99 32.89
C PHE A 136 -8.69 -27.76 32.46
N VAL A 137 -9.60 -28.69 32.78
CA VAL A 137 -11.02 -28.55 32.40
C VAL A 137 -11.66 -27.38 33.14
N TRP A 138 -11.36 -27.23 34.43
CA TRP A 138 -11.80 -26.09 35.24
C TRP A 138 -11.25 -24.76 34.70
N MET A 139 -9.93 -24.69 34.45
CA MET A 139 -9.28 -23.50 33.88
C MET A 139 -9.88 -23.14 32.53
N ARG A 140 -10.12 -24.12 31.65
CA ARG A 140 -10.72 -23.88 30.33
C ARG A 140 -12.14 -23.30 30.43
N ALA A 141 -12.98 -23.82 31.32
CA ALA A 141 -14.32 -23.30 31.53
C ALA A 141 -14.28 -21.85 32.05
N ARG A 142 -13.37 -21.56 32.98
CA ARG A 142 -13.17 -20.22 33.53
C ARG A 142 -12.58 -19.23 32.51
N LEU A 143 -11.63 -19.67 31.69
CA LEU A 143 -10.99 -18.87 30.64
C LEU A 143 -12.01 -18.39 29.60
N LEU A 144 -12.96 -19.25 29.21
CA LEU A 144 -14.03 -18.88 28.28
C LEU A 144 -14.85 -17.70 28.81
N LEU A 145 -15.26 -17.74 30.08
CA LEU A 145 -16.04 -16.67 30.71
C LEU A 145 -15.25 -15.37 30.81
N GLU A 146 -13.97 -15.45 31.21
CA GLU A 146 -13.12 -14.25 31.34
C GLU A 146 -12.83 -13.60 29.98
N VAL A 147 -12.55 -14.40 28.95
CA VAL A 147 -12.33 -13.90 27.58
C VAL A 147 -13.61 -13.26 27.03
N GLU A 148 -14.78 -13.85 27.25
CA GLU A 148 -16.06 -13.25 26.87
C GLU A 148 -16.29 -11.90 27.55
N GLU A 149 -15.98 -11.80 28.84
CA GLU A 149 -16.15 -10.58 29.61
C GLU A 149 -15.21 -9.46 29.16
N GLN A 150 -13.92 -9.77 28.92
CA GLN A 150 -12.97 -8.79 28.39
C GLN A 150 -13.35 -8.33 26.97
N LEU A 151 -13.80 -9.25 26.12
CA LEU A 151 -14.29 -8.90 24.79
C LEU A 151 -15.52 -7.99 24.85
N LYS A 152 -16.49 -8.28 25.73
CA LYS A 152 -17.66 -7.42 25.95
C LYS A 152 -17.25 -6.00 26.36
N LYS A 153 -16.34 -5.88 27.34
CA LYS A 153 -15.81 -4.59 27.79
C LYS A 153 -15.18 -3.81 26.64
N LYS A 154 -14.31 -4.43 25.84
CA LYS A 154 -13.68 -3.78 24.68
C LYS A 154 -14.70 -3.35 23.62
N CYS A 155 -15.70 -4.19 23.34
CA CYS A 155 -16.80 -3.83 22.45
C CYS A 155 -17.60 -2.64 22.97
N PHE A 156 -17.85 -2.55 24.28
CA PHE A 156 -18.50 -1.40 24.89
C PHE A 156 -17.64 -0.14 24.83
N THR A 157 -16.33 -0.24 25.05
CA THR A 157 -15.40 0.88 24.88
C THR A 157 -15.41 1.40 23.44
N LEU A 158 -15.38 0.50 22.45
CA LEU A 158 -15.48 0.88 21.03
C LEU A 158 -16.81 1.55 20.71
N LEU A 159 -17.92 1.06 21.26
CA LEU A 159 -19.23 1.70 21.12
C LEU A 159 -19.24 3.10 21.74
N CYS A 160 -18.68 3.28 22.93
CA CYS A 160 -18.63 4.58 23.61
C CYS A 160 -17.72 5.57 22.88
N TYR A 161 -16.63 5.09 22.26
CA TYR A 161 -15.79 5.91 21.38
C TYR A 161 -16.57 6.42 20.16
N HIS A 162 -17.40 5.56 19.55
CA HIS A 162 -18.22 5.95 18.40
C HIS A 162 -19.41 6.84 18.81
N ASN A 163 -20.07 6.52 19.92
CA ASN A 163 -21.28 7.18 20.40
C ASN A 163 -21.15 7.46 21.91
N PRO A 164 -20.63 8.64 22.30
CA PRO A 164 -20.38 9.00 23.70
C PRO A 164 -21.64 8.97 24.58
N ASN A 165 -22.81 9.23 23.98
CA ASN A 165 -24.11 9.17 24.65
C ASN A 165 -24.51 7.75 25.10
N SER A 166 -23.78 6.71 24.67
CA SER A 166 -24.07 5.33 25.02
C SER A 166 -23.45 4.92 26.36
N ASP A 167 -22.65 5.78 27.00
CA ASP A 167 -21.96 5.44 28.25
C ASP A 167 -22.94 5.21 29.42
N SER A 168 -24.06 5.92 29.44
CA SER A 168 -25.12 5.79 30.45
C SER A 168 -26.10 4.64 30.18
N ASP A 169 -25.98 3.94 29.06
CA ASP A 169 -26.89 2.84 28.69
C ASP A 169 -26.66 1.58 29.54
N SER A 170 -27.72 0.77 29.72
CA SER A 170 -27.61 -0.56 30.31
C SER A 170 -26.74 -1.49 29.44
N GLU A 171 -26.09 -2.49 30.06
CA GLU A 171 -25.24 -3.46 29.34
C GLU A 171 -25.99 -4.19 28.21
N THR A 172 -27.27 -4.49 28.42
CA THR A 172 -28.14 -5.12 27.41
C THR A 172 -28.36 -4.22 26.20
N LEU A 173 -28.53 -2.91 26.42
CA LEU A 173 -28.71 -1.93 25.37
C LEU A 173 -27.38 -1.65 24.66
N LYS A 174 -26.26 -1.58 25.40
CA LYS A 174 -24.91 -1.50 24.83
C LYS A 174 -24.63 -2.71 23.93
N ALA A 175 -24.96 -3.93 24.37
CA ALA A 175 -24.81 -5.14 23.56
C ALA A 175 -25.62 -5.06 22.26
N ALA A 176 -26.91 -4.70 22.33
CA ALA A 176 -27.75 -4.53 21.15
C ALA A 176 -27.19 -3.46 20.18
N LYS A 177 -26.69 -2.34 20.71
CA LYS A 177 -26.04 -1.29 19.91
C LYS A 177 -24.73 -1.77 19.27
N VAL A 178 -23.91 -2.55 19.96
CA VAL A 178 -22.69 -3.17 19.40
C VAL A 178 -23.02 -4.11 18.25
N TRP A 179 -24.07 -4.93 18.37
CA TRP A 179 -24.51 -5.81 17.28
C TRP A 179 -24.86 -5.03 16.02
N LYS A 180 -25.50 -3.85 16.18
CA LYS A 180 -25.86 -2.98 15.07
C LYS A 180 -24.69 -2.11 14.55
N LEU A 181 -23.64 -1.91 15.36
CA LEU A 181 -22.51 -1.04 15.06
C LEU A 181 -21.80 -1.45 13.76
N ALA A 182 -21.65 -2.75 13.50
CA ALA A 182 -21.03 -3.23 12.27
C ALA A 182 -21.78 -2.76 11.01
N GLU A 183 -23.12 -2.77 11.05
CA GLU A 183 -23.95 -2.30 9.93
C GLU A 183 -23.87 -0.77 9.77
N VAL A 184 -23.85 -0.03 10.88
CA VAL A 184 -23.68 1.43 10.87
C VAL A 184 -22.35 1.80 10.23
N LEU A 185 -21.25 1.16 10.66
CA LEU A 185 -19.91 1.40 10.12
C LEU A 185 -19.80 1.06 8.63
N VAL A 186 -20.49 0.03 8.16
CA VAL A 186 -20.55 -0.29 6.72
C VAL A 186 -21.31 0.81 5.96
N GLY A 187 -22.42 1.31 6.51
CA GLY A 187 -23.17 2.42 5.95
C GLY A 187 -22.34 3.71 5.86
N GLU A 188 -21.66 4.08 6.95
CA GLU A 188 -20.77 5.26 7.00
C GLU A 188 -19.59 5.13 6.02
N LYS A 189 -19.00 3.94 5.91
CA LYS A 189 -17.96 3.66 4.92
C LYS A 189 -18.47 3.90 3.50
N GLN A 190 -19.67 3.43 3.17
CA GLN A 190 -20.26 3.65 1.85
C GLN A 190 -20.50 5.13 1.59
N GLN A 191 -21.08 5.85 2.57
CA GLN A 191 -21.29 7.30 2.46
C GLN A 191 -19.97 8.06 2.25
N CYS A 192 -18.90 7.66 2.94
CA CYS A 192 -17.57 8.24 2.75
C CYS A 192 -17.02 7.97 1.34
N GLN A 193 -17.24 6.76 0.80
CA GLN A 193 -16.86 6.43 -0.58
C GLN A 193 -17.64 7.25 -1.61
N ASP A 194 -18.94 7.43 -1.41
CA ASP A 194 -19.81 8.22 -2.28
C ASP A 194 -19.47 9.72 -2.21
N ALA A 195 -19.13 10.23 -1.02
CA ALA A 195 -18.64 11.60 -0.88
C ALA A 195 -17.31 11.79 -1.61
N LYS A 196 -16.42 10.80 -1.55
CA LYS A 196 -15.13 10.81 -2.25
C LYS A 196 -15.29 10.75 -3.77
N SER A 197 -16.24 9.98 -4.31
CA SER A 197 -16.52 9.98 -5.75
C SER A 197 -17.08 11.34 -6.20
N LYS A 198 -18.04 11.89 -5.47
CA LYS A 198 -18.58 13.25 -5.72
C LYS A 198 -17.49 14.32 -5.68
N GLN A 199 -16.57 14.24 -4.72
CA GLN A 199 -15.44 15.17 -4.64
C GLN A 199 -14.53 15.10 -5.88
N LYS A 200 -14.28 13.89 -6.41
CA LYS A 200 -13.51 13.72 -7.65
C LYS A 200 -14.23 14.33 -8.86
N GLU A 201 -15.54 14.15 -8.97
CA GLU A 201 -16.33 14.75 -10.05
C GLU A 201 -16.29 16.28 -9.99
N GLN A 202 -16.43 16.86 -8.79
CA GLN A 202 -16.32 18.30 -8.58
C GLN A 202 -14.92 18.82 -8.93
N MET A 203 -13.86 18.08 -8.59
CA MET A 203 -12.48 18.43 -8.95
C MET A 203 -12.29 18.50 -10.46
N VAL A 204 -12.78 17.51 -11.21
CA VAL A 204 -12.72 17.51 -12.68
C VAL A 204 -13.50 18.69 -13.28
N LEU A 205 -14.67 19.02 -12.71
CA LEU A 205 -15.44 20.18 -13.17
C LEU A 205 -14.71 21.50 -12.91
N LEU A 206 -14.04 21.62 -11.75
CA LEU A 206 -13.22 22.79 -11.41
C LEU A 206 -12.01 22.92 -12.33
N GLU A 207 -11.33 21.82 -12.66
CA GLU A 207 -10.22 21.80 -13.62
C GLU A 207 -10.68 22.25 -15.01
N LYS A 208 -11.83 21.75 -15.49
CA LYS A 208 -12.42 22.20 -16.76
C LYS A 208 -12.70 23.70 -16.75
N LYS A 209 -13.34 24.22 -15.69
CA LYS A 209 -13.59 25.66 -15.55
C LYS A 209 -12.30 26.46 -15.48
N SER A 210 -11.30 26.00 -14.73
CA SER A 210 -9.99 26.62 -14.62
C SER A 210 -9.27 26.67 -15.97
N ALA A 211 -9.32 25.60 -16.77
CA ALA A 211 -8.79 25.57 -18.12
C ALA A 211 -9.49 26.59 -19.04
N THR A 212 -10.82 26.72 -18.95
CA THR A 212 -11.57 27.73 -19.71
C THR A 212 -11.20 29.16 -19.30
N TYR A 213 -11.08 29.44 -17.99
CA TYR A 213 -10.64 30.76 -17.53
C TYR A 213 -9.20 31.07 -17.95
N SER A 214 -8.30 30.09 -17.88
CA SER A 214 -6.92 30.25 -18.33
C SER A 214 -6.86 30.57 -19.83
N GLN A 215 -7.66 29.89 -20.66
CA GLN A 215 -7.78 30.17 -22.08
C GLN A 215 -8.27 31.60 -22.36
N VAL A 216 -9.26 32.09 -21.61
CA VAL A 216 -9.76 33.47 -21.74
C VAL A 216 -8.69 34.48 -21.31
N VAL A 217 -7.97 34.23 -20.21
CA VAL A 217 -6.88 35.12 -19.77
C VAL A 217 -5.73 35.15 -20.78
N THR A 218 -5.39 34.02 -21.41
CA THR A 218 -4.41 34.00 -22.50
C THR A 218 -4.92 34.67 -23.77
N ALA A 219 -6.22 34.61 -24.04
CA ALA A 219 -6.85 35.31 -25.18
C ALA A 219 -6.95 36.84 -24.96
N VAL A 220 -7.00 37.29 -23.71
CA VAL A 220 -6.98 38.71 -23.30
C VAL A 220 -5.55 39.24 -23.12
N GLY A 221 -4.54 38.42 -23.43
CA GLY A 221 -3.12 38.78 -23.42
C GLY A 221 -2.69 39.67 -24.59
N SER A 222 -3.27 40.86 -24.69
CA SER A 222 -2.72 42.09 -25.30
C SER A 222 -3.68 43.25 -25.01
N PRO A 223 -3.41 44.14 -24.03
CA PRO A 223 -4.27 45.30 -23.80
C PRO A 223 -3.90 46.45 -24.74
N PRO A 224 -4.84 47.08 -25.48
CA PRO A 224 -4.72 48.49 -25.74
C PRO A 224 -5.30 49.26 -24.55
N LEU A 225 -4.55 50.26 -24.10
CA LEU A 225 -5.02 51.31 -23.19
C LEU A 225 -6.38 51.86 -23.65
N CYS A 226 -7.37 51.92 -22.77
CA CYS A 226 -8.37 53.01 -22.80
C CYS A 226 -9.20 53.10 -21.50
N SER A 227 -9.43 54.37 -21.14
CA SER A 227 -9.99 54.98 -19.93
C SER A 227 -11.45 54.62 -19.59
N PRO A 228 -11.92 54.89 -18.36
CA PRO A 228 -13.33 54.72 -17.99
C PRO A 228 -14.13 56.01 -18.22
N SER A 229 -15.14 55.95 -19.10
CA SER A 229 -16.17 56.99 -19.26
C SER A 229 -17.54 56.34 -19.51
N HIS A 230 -18.56 56.80 -18.79
CA HIS A 230 -20.01 56.59 -18.96
C HIS A 230 -20.67 55.28 -18.50
N GLU A 231 -21.33 55.38 -17.35
CA GLU A 231 -22.79 55.34 -17.10
C GLU A 231 -23.73 54.33 -17.82
N HIS A 232 -24.63 53.81 -16.97
CA HIS A 232 -25.99 53.29 -17.19
C HIS A 232 -26.17 51.84 -17.67
N LEU A 233 -26.72 50.99 -16.77
CA LEU A 233 -28.03 50.31 -16.87
C LEU A 233 -28.11 49.01 -16.04
N TRP A 234 -28.51 49.08 -14.77
CA TRP A 234 -29.16 48.00 -14.02
C TRP A 234 -30.10 48.68 -13.02
N GLY A 235 -31.39 48.38 -12.87
CA GLY A 235 -32.06 47.09 -12.94
C GLY A 235 -32.69 46.88 -11.56
N SER A 236 -34.00 46.96 -11.47
CA SER A 236 -34.82 47.15 -10.28
C SER A 236 -34.80 45.99 -9.26
N GLU A 237 -33.76 45.88 -8.44
CA GLU A 237 -33.78 45.10 -7.18
C GLU A 237 -33.20 45.84 -5.95
N GLU A 238 -32.67 47.06 -6.10
CA GLU A 238 -32.12 47.85 -4.99
C GLU A 238 -33.16 48.66 -4.17
N PHE A 239 -34.43 48.69 -4.60
CA PHE A 239 -35.48 49.40 -3.87
C PHE A 239 -35.88 48.73 -2.54
N LEU A 240 -35.70 47.41 -2.41
CA LEU A 240 -35.96 46.68 -1.16
C LEU A 240 -34.83 46.84 -0.14
N VAL A 241 -33.60 47.04 -0.60
CA VAL A 241 -32.42 47.27 0.26
C VAL A 241 -32.49 48.67 0.89
N CYS A 242 -32.94 49.68 0.14
CA CYS A 242 -33.14 51.04 0.66
C CYS A 242 -34.28 51.13 1.69
N LEU A 243 -35.36 50.35 1.54
CA LEU A 243 -36.46 50.31 2.52
C LEU A 243 -36.07 49.62 3.83
N LEU A 244 -35.22 48.59 3.78
CA LEU A 244 -34.66 47.95 4.96
C LEU A 244 -33.62 48.83 5.68
N PHE A 245 -32.88 49.66 4.93
CA PHE A 245 -31.92 50.62 5.50
C PHE A 245 -32.62 51.80 6.20
N HIS A 246 -33.79 52.22 5.73
CA HIS A 246 -34.52 53.34 6.34
C HIS A 246 -35.20 52.95 7.67
N CYS A 247 -35.64 51.70 7.83
CA CYS A 247 -36.22 51.21 9.09
C CYS A 247 -35.18 51.01 10.21
N LEU A 248 -33.89 50.87 9.90
CA LEU A 248 -32.80 50.72 10.89
C LEU A 248 -32.20 52.04 11.36
N LEU A 249 -32.49 53.16 10.67
CA LEU A 249 -31.86 54.46 10.93
C LEU A 249 -32.73 55.47 11.69
N VAL A 250 -34.01 55.15 11.95
CA VAL A 250 -34.90 56.06 12.70
C VAL A 250 -35.17 55.48 14.09
N THR A 251 -34.30 55.88 15.01
CA THR A 251 -34.28 55.71 16.49
C THR A 251 -33.67 54.40 17.03
N PRO A 252 -32.42 54.51 17.53
CA PRO A 252 -32.17 54.07 18.90
C PRO A 252 -31.40 55.14 19.68
N SER A 253 -31.76 55.27 20.96
CA SER A 253 -31.01 56.01 21.96
C SER A 253 -29.52 55.58 21.96
N SER A 254 -28.64 56.58 21.95
CA SER A 254 -27.18 56.49 21.80
C SER A 254 -26.46 55.62 22.84
N SER A 255 -27.14 55.28 23.94
CA SER A 255 -26.63 54.40 25.01
C SER A 255 -26.58 52.92 24.61
N CYS A 256 -27.50 52.46 23.75
CA CYS A 256 -27.63 51.04 23.40
C CYS A 256 -26.67 50.61 22.27
N LEU A 257 -26.30 51.55 21.38
CA LEU A 257 -25.38 51.29 20.26
C LEU A 257 -23.94 51.02 20.73
N LEU A 258 -23.49 51.72 21.78
CA LEU A 258 -22.17 51.50 22.39
C LEU A 258 -22.07 50.11 23.05
N GLY A 259 -23.12 49.68 23.76
CA GLY A 259 -23.19 48.34 24.36
C GLY A 259 -23.16 47.22 23.32
N ALA A 260 -23.92 47.36 22.22
CA ALA A 260 -23.94 46.41 21.12
C ALA A 260 -22.59 46.33 20.38
N GLN A 261 -21.90 47.45 20.21
CA GLN A 261 -20.60 47.48 19.55
C GLN A 261 -19.47 46.87 20.39
N VAL A 262 -19.52 47.03 21.72
CA VAL A 262 -18.60 46.35 22.65
C VAL A 262 -18.85 44.84 22.65
N LEU A 263 -20.11 44.40 22.67
CA LEU A 263 -20.47 42.98 22.57
C LEU A 263 -20.00 42.34 21.26
N LEU A 264 -20.14 43.02 20.12
CA LEU A 264 -19.61 42.54 18.83
C LEU A 264 -18.08 42.41 18.85
N ARG A 265 -17.38 43.36 19.50
CA ARG A 265 -15.91 43.28 19.65
C ARG A 265 -15.50 42.11 20.55
N CYS A 266 -16.20 41.87 21.65
CA CYS A 266 -15.96 40.71 22.51
C CYS A 266 -16.21 39.39 21.77
N LEU A 267 -17.28 39.31 20.97
CA LEU A 267 -17.65 38.12 20.22
C LEU A 267 -16.64 37.80 19.10
N SER A 268 -16.15 38.81 18.40
CA SER A 268 -15.10 38.65 17.38
C SER A 268 -13.74 38.26 17.98
N LEU A 269 -13.39 38.76 19.17
CA LEU A 269 -12.19 38.32 19.90
C LEU A 269 -12.32 36.87 20.38
N LEU A 270 -13.48 36.47 20.91
CA LEU A 270 -13.76 35.09 21.30
C LEU A 270 -13.72 34.13 20.11
N GLN A 271 -14.30 34.52 18.97
CA GLN A 271 -14.22 33.74 17.74
C GLN A 271 -12.77 33.55 17.27
N ARG A 272 -11.96 34.62 17.31
CA ARG A 272 -10.54 34.56 16.93
C ARG A 272 -9.74 33.64 17.85
N LEU A 273 -9.91 33.76 19.16
CA LEU A 273 -9.26 32.88 20.13
C LEU A 273 -9.69 31.42 19.96
N LEU A 274 -10.98 31.15 19.74
CA LEU A 274 -11.46 29.81 19.42
C LEU A 274 -10.84 29.26 18.13
N GLN A 275 -10.71 30.09 17.09
CA GLN A 275 -10.10 29.68 15.82
C GLN A 275 -8.61 29.40 15.97
N GLU A 276 -7.88 30.27 16.67
CA GLU A 276 -6.44 30.10 16.94
C GLU A 276 -6.17 28.86 17.80
N HIS A 277 -6.95 28.63 18.86
CA HIS A 277 -6.84 27.41 19.66
C HIS A 277 -7.17 26.16 18.86
N ARG A 278 -8.23 26.18 18.03
CA ARG A 278 -8.55 25.04 17.15
C ARG A 278 -7.44 24.76 16.13
N LEU A 279 -6.89 25.81 15.51
CA LEU A 279 -5.77 25.68 14.56
C LEU A 279 -4.51 25.17 15.24
N LYS A 280 -4.24 25.57 16.48
CA LYS A 280 -3.09 25.10 17.26
C LYS A 280 -3.25 23.64 17.69
N THR A 281 -4.41 23.24 18.20
CA THR A 281 -4.67 21.83 18.53
C THR A 281 -4.63 20.95 17.28
N GLN A 282 -5.16 21.45 16.14
CA GLN A 282 -5.09 20.73 14.88
C GLN A 282 -3.65 20.57 14.39
N SER A 283 -2.83 21.62 14.44
CA SER A 283 -1.43 21.54 14.01
C SER A 283 -0.58 20.66 14.93
N GLU A 284 -0.86 20.65 16.24
CA GLU A 284 -0.23 19.73 17.18
C GLU A 284 -0.61 18.27 16.89
N LEU A 285 -1.89 18.01 16.59
CA LEU A 285 -2.37 16.68 16.20
C LEU A 285 -1.75 16.22 14.86
N ASP A 286 -1.70 17.11 13.88
CA ASP A 286 -1.10 16.83 12.57
C ASP A 286 0.40 16.54 12.70
N ARG A 287 1.09 17.27 13.59
CA ARG A 287 2.50 17.02 13.92
C ARG A 287 2.71 15.63 14.53
N ILE A 288 1.87 15.22 15.49
CA ILE A 288 1.96 13.89 16.10
C ILE A 288 1.65 12.80 15.08
N ASN A 289 0.63 13.00 14.23
CA ASN A 289 0.27 12.08 13.17
C ASN A 289 1.39 11.92 12.14
N ALA A 290 2.03 13.02 11.74
CA ALA A 290 3.17 13.00 10.83
C ALA A 290 4.34 12.20 11.43
N GLN A 291 4.68 12.45 12.70
CA GLN A 291 5.73 11.71 13.40
C GLN A 291 5.42 10.22 13.54
N TYR A 292 4.17 9.87 13.87
CA TYR A 292 3.73 8.48 13.92
C TYR A 292 3.87 7.79 12.56
N LEU A 293 3.46 8.46 11.48
CA LEU A 293 3.60 7.95 10.13
C LEU A 293 5.07 7.80 9.71
N GLU A 294 5.93 8.76 10.08
CA GLU A 294 7.37 8.70 9.82
C GLU A 294 8.04 7.50 10.51
N ILE A 295 7.75 7.30 11.80
CA ILE A 295 8.23 6.14 12.56
C ILE A 295 7.71 4.84 11.93
N LYS A 296 6.43 4.80 11.54
CA LYS A 296 5.81 3.63 10.91
C LYS A 296 6.43 3.31 9.56
N CYS A 297 6.69 4.31 8.72
CA CYS A 297 7.39 4.16 7.45
C CYS A 297 8.81 3.64 7.68
N SER A 298 9.53 4.20 8.66
CA SER A 298 10.89 3.76 9.02
C SER A 298 10.91 2.29 9.46
N ALA A 299 9.97 1.87 10.32
CA ALA A 299 9.82 0.49 10.73
C ALA A 299 9.48 -0.44 9.54
N MET A 300 8.68 0.03 8.59
CA MET A 300 8.31 -0.74 7.40
C MET A 300 9.51 -0.91 6.45
N ILE A 301 10.33 0.13 6.28
CA ILE A 301 11.59 0.05 5.52
C ILE A 301 12.55 -0.96 6.16
N LEU A 302 12.69 -0.93 7.49
CA LEU A 302 13.52 -1.89 8.21
C LEU A 302 13.02 -3.33 8.05
N LYS A 303 11.70 -3.55 8.10
CA LYS A 303 11.11 -4.87 7.83
C LYS A 303 11.38 -5.35 6.41
N LEU A 304 11.19 -4.47 5.41
CA LEU A 304 11.49 -4.81 4.03
C LEU A 304 12.96 -5.19 3.86
N ARG A 305 13.88 -4.43 4.49
CA ARG A 305 15.31 -4.73 4.44
C ARG A 305 15.66 -6.04 5.13
N MET A 306 14.98 -6.38 6.22
CA MET A 306 15.16 -7.65 6.92
C MET A 306 14.73 -8.84 6.05
N GLU A 307 13.58 -8.74 5.37
CA GLU A 307 13.12 -9.78 4.45
C GLU A 307 14.04 -9.91 3.22
N GLU A 308 14.53 -8.78 2.68
CA GLU A 308 15.52 -8.79 1.60
C GLU A 308 16.80 -9.53 2.02
N LEU A 309 17.35 -9.19 3.20
CA LEU A 309 18.54 -9.85 3.73
C LEU A 309 18.30 -11.33 4.00
N LYS A 310 17.09 -11.71 4.44
CA LYS A 310 16.70 -13.10 4.64
C LYS A 310 16.68 -13.86 3.33
N ILE A 311 16.03 -13.31 2.29
CA ILE A 311 16.02 -13.90 0.95
C ILE A 311 17.45 -14.05 0.43
N LEU A 312 18.30 -13.03 0.60
CA LEU A 312 19.70 -13.10 0.18
C LEU A 312 20.48 -14.18 0.94
N SER A 313 20.29 -14.29 2.26
CA SER A 313 20.92 -15.34 3.07
C SER A 313 20.44 -16.74 2.70
N ASP A 314 19.16 -16.89 2.37
CA ASP A 314 18.55 -18.17 2.00
C ASP A 314 18.94 -18.59 0.57
N THR A 315 19.14 -17.62 -0.35
CA THR A 315 19.44 -17.87 -1.77
C THR A 315 20.93 -17.93 -2.08
N TYR A 316 21.76 -17.26 -1.28
CA TYR A 316 23.21 -17.23 -1.45
C TYR A 316 23.87 -17.80 -0.20
N THR A 317 23.88 -19.13 -0.12
CA THR A 317 24.63 -19.82 0.92
C THR A 317 26.13 -19.61 0.73
N ALA A 318 26.92 -19.77 1.79
CA ALA A 318 28.37 -19.54 1.75
C ALA A 318 29.08 -20.39 0.67
N GLU A 319 28.57 -21.59 0.40
CA GLU A 319 29.07 -22.47 -0.65
C GLU A 319 28.75 -21.96 -2.06
N GLU A 320 27.51 -21.51 -2.31
CA GLU A 320 27.10 -20.93 -3.60
C GLU A 320 27.84 -19.63 -3.91
N VAL A 321 28.10 -18.80 -2.91
CA VAL A 321 28.89 -17.57 -3.06
C VAL A 321 30.33 -17.88 -3.47
N GLU A 322 30.93 -18.93 -2.92
CA GLU A 322 32.29 -19.33 -3.28
C GLU A 322 32.35 -19.92 -4.69
N VAL A 323 31.34 -20.69 -5.10
CA VAL A 323 31.20 -21.16 -6.49
C VAL A 323 31.05 -19.98 -7.46
N HIS A 324 30.21 -19.00 -7.15
CA HIS A 324 30.06 -17.78 -7.95
C HIS A 324 31.36 -16.96 -8.01
N ARG A 325 32.14 -16.90 -6.93
CA ARG A 325 33.47 -16.28 -6.92
C ARG A 325 34.41 -16.99 -7.89
N LEU A 326 34.48 -18.32 -7.85
CA LEU A 326 35.33 -19.10 -8.76
C LEU A 326 34.93 -18.90 -10.23
N ILE A 327 33.63 -18.87 -10.52
CA ILE A 327 33.10 -18.62 -11.87
C ILE A 327 33.49 -17.22 -12.35
N ARG A 328 33.30 -16.19 -11.50
CA ARG A 328 33.69 -14.81 -11.81
C ARG A 328 35.19 -14.73 -12.12
N ASP A 329 36.03 -15.28 -11.25
CA ASP A 329 37.49 -15.19 -11.41
C ASP A 329 37.95 -15.89 -12.70
N ARG A 330 37.32 -17.00 -13.07
CA ARG A 330 37.57 -17.68 -14.35
C ARG A 330 37.13 -16.85 -15.56
N LEU A 331 35.95 -16.23 -15.50
CA LEU A 331 35.44 -15.39 -16.58
C LEU A 331 36.29 -14.12 -16.75
N GLU A 332 36.66 -13.47 -15.65
CA GLU A 332 37.56 -12.31 -15.67
C GLU A 332 38.94 -12.70 -16.22
N GLY A 333 39.46 -13.87 -15.86
CA GLY A 333 40.70 -14.39 -16.43
C GLY A 333 40.61 -14.59 -17.96
N ALA A 334 39.50 -15.16 -18.44
CA ALA A 334 39.27 -15.35 -19.87
C ALA A 334 39.13 -14.01 -20.62
N ILE A 335 38.44 -13.03 -20.04
CA ILE A 335 38.31 -11.68 -20.62
C ILE A 335 39.69 -11.03 -20.76
N ARG A 336 40.51 -11.05 -19.69
CA ARG A 336 41.86 -10.46 -19.72
C ARG A 336 42.75 -11.11 -20.78
N LEU A 337 42.67 -12.44 -20.93
CA LEU A 337 43.42 -13.16 -21.95
C LEU A 337 42.97 -12.74 -23.36
N GLN A 338 41.66 -12.68 -23.58
CA GLN A 338 41.08 -12.26 -24.85
C GLN A 338 41.46 -10.82 -25.21
N GLU A 339 41.41 -9.90 -24.24
CA GLU A 339 41.82 -8.50 -24.41
C GLU A 339 43.31 -8.41 -24.78
N GLN A 340 44.16 -9.21 -24.12
CA GLN A 340 45.58 -9.26 -24.44
C GLN A 340 45.82 -9.76 -25.87
N ASP A 341 45.10 -10.78 -26.31
CA ASP A 341 45.23 -11.32 -27.67
C ASP A 341 44.65 -10.37 -28.73
N MET A 342 43.59 -9.64 -28.39
CA MET A 342 43.08 -8.55 -29.23
C MET A 342 44.12 -7.45 -29.39
N GLU A 343 44.76 -7.03 -28.29
CA GLU A 343 45.79 -5.99 -28.32
C GLU A 343 47.02 -6.43 -29.12
N LYS A 344 47.48 -7.69 -28.95
CA LYS A 344 48.55 -8.25 -29.80
C LYS A 344 48.16 -8.23 -31.28
N SER A 345 46.94 -8.67 -31.60
CA SER A 345 46.45 -8.71 -32.98
C SER A 345 46.36 -7.31 -33.58
N ARG A 346 45.91 -6.33 -32.79
CA ARG A 346 45.85 -4.92 -33.17
C ARG A 346 47.24 -4.33 -33.41
N GLN A 347 48.23 -4.68 -32.57
CA GLN A 347 49.61 -4.27 -32.78
C GLN A 347 50.17 -4.84 -34.07
N VAL A 348 49.94 -6.12 -34.35
CA VAL A 348 50.32 -6.75 -35.62
C VAL A 348 49.65 -6.06 -36.81
N LEU A 349 48.35 -5.77 -36.72
CA LEU A 349 47.63 -5.10 -37.81
C LEU A 349 48.18 -3.70 -38.08
N ASN A 350 48.49 -2.93 -37.03
CA ASN A 350 49.14 -1.63 -37.13
C ASN A 350 50.52 -1.73 -37.81
N THR A 351 51.31 -2.78 -37.54
CA THR A 351 52.58 -2.96 -38.26
C THR A 351 52.40 -3.16 -39.76
N TYR A 352 51.31 -3.79 -40.20
CA TYR A 352 50.99 -3.92 -41.62
C TYR A 352 50.44 -2.62 -42.21
N GLU A 353 49.63 -1.86 -41.47
CA GLU A 353 49.14 -0.55 -41.90
C GLU A 353 50.28 0.45 -42.14
N VAL A 354 51.35 0.40 -41.34
CA VAL A 354 52.55 1.25 -41.51
C VAL A 354 53.30 0.96 -42.82
N LEU A 355 53.15 -0.23 -43.43
CA LEU A 355 53.79 -0.58 -44.70
C LEU A 355 53.13 0.11 -45.92
N GLY A 356 51.96 0.75 -45.76
CA GLY A 356 51.33 1.64 -46.75
C GLY A 356 50.69 0.95 -47.96
N GLU A 357 50.12 1.76 -48.87
CA GLU A 357 49.35 1.32 -50.06
C GLU A 357 50.16 0.48 -51.06
N GLU A 358 51.48 0.62 -51.07
CA GLU A 358 52.38 -0.18 -51.92
C GLU A 358 52.34 -1.66 -51.52
N PHE A 359 52.26 -1.95 -50.22
CA PHE A 359 52.13 -3.30 -49.71
C PHE A 359 50.77 -3.91 -50.06
N ASP A 360 49.67 -3.14 -49.94
CA ASP A 360 48.34 -3.59 -50.35
C ASP A 360 48.24 -3.95 -51.83
N THR A 361 48.94 -3.17 -52.67
CA THR A 361 49.03 -3.44 -54.12
C THR A 361 49.78 -4.75 -54.36
N LEU A 362 50.91 -4.96 -53.69
CA LEU A 362 51.69 -6.19 -53.77
C LEU A 362 50.90 -7.41 -53.27
N VAL A 363 50.13 -7.29 -52.19
CA VAL A 363 49.27 -8.36 -51.65
C VAL A 363 48.16 -8.73 -52.64
N LYS A 364 47.55 -7.75 -53.31
CA LYS A 364 46.55 -8.01 -54.37
C LYS A 364 47.17 -8.75 -55.55
N GLU A 365 48.34 -8.32 -56.02
CA GLU A 365 49.06 -8.98 -57.10
C GLU A 365 49.44 -10.41 -56.71
N TYR A 366 50.01 -10.61 -55.52
CA TYR A 366 50.36 -11.93 -55.01
C TYR A 366 49.13 -12.85 -54.89
N THR A 367 47.99 -12.33 -54.44
CA THR A 367 46.74 -13.09 -54.32
C THR A 367 46.21 -13.53 -55.69
N GLN A 368 46.24 -12.64 -56.68
CA GLN A 368 45.85 -12.96 -58.06
C GLN A 368 46.79 -14.00 -58.67
N LEU A 369 48.11 -13.84 -58.48
CA LEU A 369 49.11 -14.81 -58.93
C LEU A 369 48.93 -16.17 -58.26
N LYS A 370 48.64 -16.19 -56.96
CA LYS A 370 48.39 -17.43 -56.21
C LYS A 370 47.14 -18.14 -56.72
N GLN A 371 46.02 -17.43 -56.89
CA GLN A 371 44.79 -17.99 -57.46
C GLN A 371 45.01 -18.50 -58.89
N ALA A 372 45.72 -17.75 -59.73
CA ALA A 372 46.04 -18.19 -61.09
C ALA A 372 46.94 -19.44 -61.08
N THR A 373 47.86 -19.55 -60.11
CA THR A 373 48.74 -20.70 -59.94
C THR A 373 47.97 -21.91 -59.44
N GLU A 374 47.07 -21.74 -58.48
CA GLU A 374 46.17 -22.80 -57.99
C GLU A 374 45.22 -23.28 -59.09
N ASN A 375 44.63 -22.38 -59.86
CA ASN A 375 43.76 -22.73 -60.99
C ASN A 375 44.53 -23.49 -62.09
N LYS A 376 45.74 -23.05 -62.44
CA LYS A 376 46.60 -23.76 -63.39
C LYS A 376 47.04 -25.12 -62.85
N ARG A 377 47.39 -25.20 -61.56
CA ARG A 377 47.75 -26.46 -60.90
C ARG A 377 46.58 -27.43 -60.88
N TRP A 378 45.38 -26.94 -60.58
CA TRP A 378 44.13 -27.71 -60.65
C TRP A 378 43.88 -28.20 -62.08
N ALA A 379 44.00 -27.33 -63.09
CA ALA A 379 43.82 -27.69 -64.49
C ALA A 379 44.85 -28.75 -64.96
N LEU A 380 46.11 -28.62 -64.54
CA LEU A 380 47.16 -29.60 -64.83
C LEU A 380 46.89 -30.94 -64.14
N GLN A 381 46.42 -30.94 -62.89
CA GLN A 381 46.00 -32.16 -62.21
C GLN A 381 44.84 -32.85 -62.93
N GLU A 382 43.89 -32.07 -63.46
CA GLU A 382 42.74 -32.62 -64.17
C GLU A 382 43.10 -33.19 -65.55
N VAL A 383 43.97 -32.50 -66.30
CA VAL A 383 44.49 -33.02 -67.56
C VAL A 383 45.36 -34.27 -67.33
N ASN A 384 46.17 -34.29 -66.27
CA ASN A 384 47.02 -35.45 -65.97
C ASN A 384 46.20 -36.68 -65.50
N LYS A 385 45.00 -36.49 -64.94
CA LYS A 385 44.04 -37.57 -64.70
C LYS A 385 43.36 -38.10 -65.96
N ALA A 386 43.32 -37.33 -67.05
CA ALA A 386 42.67 -37.70 -68.31
C ALA A 386 43.58 -38.47 -69.28
N TYR A 387 44.89 -38.52 -69.01
CA TYR A 387 45.91 -39.21 -69.84
C TYR A 387 46.45 -40.51 -69.21
N HIS A 388 45.93 -40.90 -68.03
CA HIS A 388 46.06 -42.23 -67.44
C HIS A 388 44.68 -42.87 -67.37
#